data_AF-A0A6I1QVU8-F1
#
_entry.id   AF-A0A6I1QVU8-F1
#
_cell.length_a   1.000
_cell.length_b   1.000
_cell.length_c   1.000
_cell.angle_alpha   90.00
_cell.angle_beta   90.00
_cell.angle_gamma   90.00
#
_symmetry.space_group_name_H-M   'P 1'
#
loop_
_entity.id
_entity.type
_entity.pdbx_description
1 polymer ?
#
loop_
_entity_poly.entity_id
_entity_poly.type
_entity_poly.pdbx_seq_one_letter_code
_entity_poly.pdbx_strand_id
1 'polypeptide(L)'
;MTQPTPFSVPATIAYFSMDVAIDSAIPTYSGGLGILAGDTLRSAADLSVPMVAFTLLHRKGYFDQRLDALGNQMESPSQWSPENHLEPLPPRVSVIIEGREVKIRAWQYQFHGVTGHTVPLLLLDTDLDENDSRDRVLTDHLYGGDDRYRLCQEAVLGLGGVQMLQALDYPGVKIYHMNEGHSALATIALIERSLGIQSAPEFSENEVEAVRRQCVFTTHTPVPAGHDRFPAELVYHVLGEARGTLLRQIGVMDGSLNMTELALRLSGYVNGVSMRHGEVSREMFPGHGVKAITNGVHAQSWTSTALCALYDRRIPDWRRDNSYLRHAIGFSLQDFQEAHIQGKKELLQQVRWLTGNQLDVSVFTLGFARRATAYKRGDLLFSDLERLKNIAKQVGPLQLIYAGKAHPRDDGGKAIIRRIFEASASLANDVRVVYLENYDMALGKMICAGVDVWLNTPLRPQEASGTSGMKAALNGVPSLSVLDGWWIEGHIEGVTGWSIGELNGAENDTTAEVNSLYEKLEEVILPLYYKTPEKFAQMMRSAVAFNGSFFNTQRMMFQYIRNAYLPAWSKARQSLL
;
A
#
# COMPACT_ATOMS: atom_id res chain seq x y z
N MET A 1 7.78 -15.49 -41.07
CA MET A 1 7.97 -15.55 -39.61
C MET A 1 7.22 -14.37 -39.03
N THR A 2 6.00 -14.61 -38.57
CA THR A 2 5.18 -13.61 -37.87
C THR A 2 5.87 -13.24 -36.57
N GLN A 3 6.08 -11.95 -36.32
CA GLN A 3 6.52 -11.49 -35.01
C GLN A 3 5.49 -11.95 -33.96
N PRO A 4 5.90 -12.49 -32.81
CA PRO A 4 4.97 -12.83 -31.74
C PRO A 4 4.22 -11.55 -31.35
N THR A 5 2.89 -11.60 -31.36
CA THR A 5 2.07 -10.59 -30.70
C THR A 5 2.49 -10.50 -29.23
N PRO A 6 2.59 -9.30 -28.63
CA PRO A 6 3.12 -9.10 -27.27
C PRO A 6 2.26 -9.72 -26.14
N PHE A 7 1.24 -10.51 -26.47
CA PHE A 7 0.28 -11.11 -25.53
C PHE A 7 0.53 -12.61 -25.23
N SER A 8 1.78 -13.08 -25.23
CA SER A 8 2.06 -14.53 -25.21
C SER A 8 2.73 -15.09 -23.95
N VAL A 9 2.38 -14.58 -22.76
CA VAL A 9 2.37 -15.45 -21.57
C VAL A 9 0.92 -15.62 -21.16
N PRO A 10 0.34 -16.84 -21.21
CA PRO A 10 -1.05 -17.02 -20.80
C PRO A 10 -1.17 -16.73 -19.30
N ALA A 11 -1.70 -15.56 -18.97
CA ALA A 11 -1.97 -15.16 -17.59
C ALA A 11 -2.96 -16.17 -16.96
N THR A 12 -2.67 -16.61 -15.73
CA THR A 12 -3.55 -17.51 -14.98
C THR A 12 -4.24 -16.81 -13.81
N ILE A 13 -3.74 -15.63 -13.42
CA ILE A 13 -4.22 -14.82 -12.30
C ILE A 13 -4.62 -13.44 -12.81
N ALA A 14 -5.83 -12.99 -12.46
CA ALA A 14 -6.26 -11.61 -12.59
C ALA A 14 -6.27 -10.95 -11.20
N TYR A 15 -5.46 -9.90 -11.03
CA TYR A 15 -5.29 -9.16 -9.77
C TYR A 15 -6.00 -7.82 -9.84
N PHE A 16 -6.96 -7.55 -8.95
CA PHE A 16 -7.77 -6.35 -8.95
C PHE A 16 -7.44 -5.48 -7.74
N SER A 17 -7.19 -4.19 -7.98
CA SER A 17 -7.03 -3.21 -6.91
C SER A 17 -7.53 -1.83 -7.33
N MET A 18 -8.16 -1.11 -6.39
CA MET A 18 -8.67 0.25 -6.65
C MET A 18 -7.57 1.25 -7.01
N ASP A 19 -6.37 1.03 -6.47
CA ASP A 19 -5.22 1.91 -6.70
C ASP A 19 -3.92 1.09 -6.84
N VAL A 20 -2.99 1.58 -7.66
CA VAL A 20 -1.69 0.92 -7.93
C VAL A 20 -0.61 1.99 -8.12
N ALA A 21 0.48 1.88 -7.36
CA ALA A 21 1.62 2.78 -7.45
C ALA A 21 2.63 2.29 -8.49
N ILE A 22 2.66 2.97 -9.65
CA ILE A 22 3.53 2.67 -10.78
C ILE A 22 4.78 3.54 -10.75
N ASP A 23 4.58 4.84 -10.68
CA ASP A 23 5.62 5.87 -10.64
C ASP A 23 5.00 7.15 -10.04
N SER A 24 5.81 8.07 -9.54
CA SER A 24 5.35 9.37 -9.07
C SER A 24 4.62 10.19 -10.14
N ALA A 25 4.98 10.05 -11.41
CA ALA A 25 4.35 10.75 -12.54
C ALA A 25 2.97 10.17 -12.92
N ILE A 26 2.60 9.00 -12.39
CA ILE A 26 1.31 8.35 -12.67
C ILE A 26 0.49 8.32 -11.36
N PRO A 27 -0.39 9.30 -11.12
CA PRO A 27 -1.00 9.54 -9.81
C PRO A 27 -2.19 8.60 -9.52
N THR A 28 -2.03 7.30 -9.75
CA THR A 28 -3.07 6.26 -9.59
C THR A 28 -3.03 5.56 -8.23
N TYR A 29 -2.49 6.22 -7.21
CA TYR A 29 -2.38 5.68 -5.83
C TYR A 29 -2.50 6.78 -4.77
N SER A 30 -2.89 6.39 -3.56
CA SER A 30 -3.09 7.33 -2.44
C SER A 30 -2.28 6.97 -1.18
N GLY A 31 -1.81 5.73 -1.07
CA GLY A 31 -1.16 5.27 0.16
C GLY A 31 -0.70 3.82 0.13
N GLY A 32 -0.75 3.18 1.30
CA GLY A 32 -0.14 1.86 1.52
C GLY A 32 -0.71 0.74 0.64
N LEU A 33 -2.02 0.76 0.35
CA LEU A 33 -2.69 -0.24 -0.49
C LEU A 33 -2.12 -0.23 -1.91
N GLY A 34 -2.19 0.91 -2.60
CA GLY A 34 -1.64 1.05 -3.95
C GLY A 34 -0.14 0.86 -4.04
N ILE A 35 0.63 1.26 -3.01
CA ILE A 35 2.07 0.95 -2.96
C ILE A 35 2.30 -0.56 -2.89
N LEU A 36 1.59 -1.27 -2.02
CA LEU A 36 1.70 -2.73 -1.92
C LEU A 36 1.29 -3.40 -3.24
N ALA A 37 0.20 -2.95 -3.86
CA ALA A 37 -0.23 -3.47 -5.16
C ALA A 37 0.87 -3.30 -6.21
N GLY A 38 1.48 -2.12 -6.30
CA GLY A 38 2.62 -1.87 -7.18
C GLY A 38 3.82 -2.78 -6.88
N ASP A 39 4.21 -2.92 -5.61
CA ASP A 39 5.32 -3.78 -5.20
C ASP A 39 5.03 -5.26 -5.49
N THR A 40 3.77 -5.67 -5.33
CA THR A 40 3.27 -7.02 -5.67
C THR A 40 3.46 -7.30 -7.16
N LEU A 41 3.09 -6.37 -8.04
CA LEU A 41 3.22 -6.53 -9.49
C LEU A 41 4.69 -6.52 -9.97
N ARG A 42 5.56 -5.72 -9.33
CA ARG A 42 7.01 -5.77 -9.59
C ARG A 42 7.59 -7.14 -9.23
N SER A 43 7.30 -7.65 -8.04
CA SER A 43 7.77 -8.99 -7.65
C SER A 43 7.11 -10.12 -8.43
N ALA A 44 5.86 -9.97 -8.87
CA ALA A 44 5.24 -10.90 -9.80
C ALA A 44 6.02 -10.93 -11.13
N ALA A 45 6.45 -9.78 -11.63
CA ALA A 45 7.27 -9.69 -12.82
C ALA A 45 8.64 -10.36 -12.61
N ASP A 46 9.33 -10.07 -11.50
CA ASP A 46 10.63 -10.68 -11.17
C ASP A 46 10.57 -12.20 -11.07
N LEU A 47 9.51 -12.72 -10.44
CA LEU A 47 9.29 -14.15 -10.24
C LEU A 47 8.65 -14.84 -11.44
N SER A 48 8.42 -14.11 -12.53
CA SER A 48 7.77 -14.63 -13.75
C SER A 48 6.39 -15.24 -13.49
N VAL A 49 5.62 -14.62 -12.59
CA VAL A 49 4.26 -15.05 -12.26
C VAL A 49 3.31 -14.67 -13.41
N PRO A 50 2.53 -15.61 -13.96
CA PRO A 50 1.61 -15.35 -15.07
C PRO A 50 0.36 -14.58 -14.57
N MET A 51 0.49 -13.27 -14.44
CA MET A 51 -0.50 -12.38 -13.87
C MET A 51 -0.86 -11.25 -14.83
N VAL A 52 -2.12 -10.83 -14.82
CA VAL A 52 -2.61 -9.56 -15.38
C VAL A 52 -3.29 -8.79 -14.25
N ALA A 53 -3.12 -7.47 -14.21
CA ALA A 53 -3.68 -6.64 -13.14
C ALA A 53 -4.67 -5.61 -13.68
N PHE A 54 -5.61 -5.20 -12.82
CA PHE A 54 -6.65 -4.22 -13.12
C PHE A 54 -6.72 -3.15 -12.05
N THR A 55 -6.82 -1.91 -12.48
CA THR A 55 -7.12 -0.75 -11.65
C THR A 55 -7.94 0.27 -12.43
N LEU A 56 -8.41 1.32 -11.78
CA LEU A 56 -9.00 2.46 -12.49
C LEU A 56 -7.88 3.43 -12.90
N LEU A 57 -8.03 4.01 -14.08
CA LEU A 57 -7.30 5.23 -14.43
C LEU A 57 -7.88 6.36 -13.57
N HIS A 58 -7.03 7.13 -12.89
CA HIS A 58 -7.46 8.27 -12.07
C HIS A 58 -6.95 9.57 -12.69
N ARG A 59 -7.75 10.22 -13.53
CA ARG A 59 -7.35 11.39 -14.34
C ARG A 59 -6.98 12.62 -13.54
N LYS A 60 -7.55 12.76 -12.35
CA LYS A 60 -7.24 13.81 -11.37
C LYS A 60 -6.45 13.28 -10.17
N GLY A 61 -6.11 11.99 -10.19
CA GLY A 61 -5.39 11.29 -9.14
C GLY A 61 -6.08 11.33 -7.78
N TYR A 62 -5.29 11.21 -6.72
CA TYR A 62 -5.76 11.48 -5.37
C TYR A 62 -5.91 13.00 -5.16
N PHE A 63 -4.79 13.72 -5.12
CA PHE A 63 -4.66 15.18 -5.25
C PHE A 63 -3.18 15.60 -5.10
N ASP A 64 -2.86 16.78 -5.62
CA ASP A 64 -1.64 17.53 -5.31
C ASP A 64 -1.85 18.36 -4.05
N GLN A 65 -0.91 18.22 -3.11
CA GLN A 65 -0.93 18.90 -1.81
C GLN A 65 -0.07 20.16 -1.85
N ARG A 66 -0.61 21.25 -1.32
CA ARG A 66 0.15 22.46 -0.99
C ARG A 66 -0.08 22.81 0.48
N LEU A 67 0.97 23.30 1.14
CA LEU A 67 0.91 23.73 2.54
C LEU A 67 1.26 25.21 2.64
N ASP A 68 0.50 25.96 3.44
CA ASP A 68 0.88 27.32 3.80
C ASP A 68 1.86 27.32 5.00
N ALA A 69 2.29 28.52 5.42
CA ALA A 69 3.24 28.68 6.53
C ALA A 69 2.72 28.21 7.90
N LEU A 70 1.40 27.97 8.04
CA LEU A 70 0.75 27.46 9.26
C LEU A 70 0.41 25.98 9.15
N GLY A 71 0.78 25.32 8.04
CA GLY A 71 0.47 23.91 7.80
C GLY A 71 -0.98 23.67 7.37
N ASN A 72 -1.70 24.68 6.87
CA ASN A 72 -3.01 24.46 6.27
C ASN A 72 -2.84 23.76 4.93
N GLN A 73 -3.47 22.60 4.79
CA GLN A 73 -3.49 21.82 3.56
C GLN A 73 -4.50 22.39 2.56
N MET A 74 -4.01 22.62 1.34
CA MET A 74 -4.80 22.91 0.16
C MET A 74 -4.64 21.77 -0.85
N GLU A 75 -5.75 21.35 -1.45
CA GLU A 75 -5.78 20.25 -2.42
C GLU A 75 -6.12 20.77 -3.81
N SER A 76 -5.43 20.22 -4.82
CA SER A 76 -5.74 20.48 -6.23
C SER A 76 -5.70 19.17 -7.04
N PRO A 77 -6.46 19.04 -8.14
CA PRO A 77 -6.36 17.89 -9.03
C PRO A 77 -4.93 17.70 -9.55
N SER A 78 -4.48 16.43 -9.61
CA SER A 78 -3.19 16.09 -10.21
C SER A 78 -3.22 16.38 -11.70
N GLN A 79 -2.18 17.02 -12.23
CA GLN A 79 -2.10 17.32 -13.67
C GLN A 79 -1.22 16.30 -14.38
N TRP A 80 -1.83 15.47 -15.23
CA TRP A 80 -1.11 14.49 -16.05
C TRP A 80 -1.92 14.10 -17.29
N SER A 81 -1.28 13.40 -18.22
CA SER A 81 -1.92 12.88 -19.43
C SER A 81 -1.57 11.40 -19.58
N PRO A 82 -2.56 10.48 -19.54
CA PRO A 82 -2.35 9.04 -19.72
C PRO A 82 -1.52 8.69 -20.95
N GLU A 83 -1.73 9.41 -22.05
CA GLU A 83 -1.09 9.23 -23.35
C GLU A 83 0.44 9.34 -23.30
N ASN A 84 0.98 10.08 -22.32
CA ASN A 84 2.42 10.28 -22.17
C ASN A 84 3.12 9.09 -21.49
N HIS A 85 2.35 8.20 -20.85
CA HIS A 85 2.88 7.16 -19.97
C HIS A 85 2.35 5.75 -20.28
N LEU A 86 1.21 5.65 -20.97
CA LEU A 86 0.43 4.43 -21.11
C LEU A 86 0.03 4.19 -22.57
N GLU A 87 -0.11 2.92 -22.92
CA GLU A 87 -0.54 2.50 -24.26
C GLU A 87 -2.06 2.24 -24.28
N PRO A 88 -2.83 2.84 -25.20
CA PRO A 88 -4.27 2.57 -25.28
C PRO A 88 -4.52 1.19 -25.90
N LEU A 89 -5.46 0.43 -25.33
CA LEU A 89 -5.89 -0.85 -25.88
C LEU A 89 -7.12 -0.70 -26.80
N PRO A 90 -7.16 -1.45 -27.92
CA PRO A 90 -8.28 -1.38 -28.87
C PRO A 90 -9.65 -1.79 -28.31
N PRO A 91 -9.79 -2.86 -27.49
CA PRO A 91 -11.11 -3.29 -27.03
C PRO A 91 -11.89 -2.21 -26.27
N ARG A 92 -13.21 -2.29 -26.42
CA ARG A 92 -14.19 -1.48 -25.70
C ARG A 92 -15.22 -2.43 -25.10
N VAL A 93 -15.53 -2.25 -23.82
CA VAL A 93 -16.57 -3.03 -23.11
C VAL A 93 -17.59 -2.09 -22.50
N SER A 94 -18.67 -2.65 -21.97
CA SER A 94 -19.78 -1.85 -21.43
C SER A 94 -20.28 -2.40 -20.10
N VAL A 95 -20.57 -1.52 -19.15
CA VAL A 95 -21.33 -1.88 -17.94
C VAL A 95 -22.62 -1.10 -17.89
N ILE A 96 -23.70 -1.74 -17.41
CA ILE A 96 -24.95 -1.04 -17.14
C ILE A 96 -24.87 -0.39 -15.77
N ILE A 97 -24.96 0.94 -15.72
CA ILE A 97 -24.97 1.76 -14.50
C ILE A 97 -26.21 2.66 -14.57
N GLU A 98 -27.10 2.58 -13.59
CA GLU A 98 -28.34 3.36 -13.53
C GLU A 98 -29.16 3.27 -14.83
N GLY A 99 -29.26 2.06 -15.38
CA GLY A 99 -29.97 1.75 -16.63
C GLY A 99 -29.28 2.24 -17.91
N ARG A 100 -28.11 2.89 -17.82
CA ARG A 100 -27.35 3.38 -18.98
C ARG A 100 -26.18 2.47 -19.28
N GLU A 101 -25.85 2.37 -20.57
CA GLU A 101 -24.63 1.74 -21.02
C GLU A 101 -23.44 2.69 -20.84
N VAL A 102 -22.50 2.33 -19.97
CA VAL A 102 -21.24 3.07 -19.77
C VAL A 102 -20.12 2.29 -20.45
N LYS A 103 -19.56 2.89 -21.52
CA LYS A 103 -18.40 2.37 -22.25
C LYS A 103 -17.14 2.49 -21.43
N ILE A 104 -16.27 1.50 -21.53
CA ILE A 104 -14.99 1.45 -20.83
C ILE A 104 -13.90 1.13 -21.84
N ARG A 105 -12.81 1.91 -21.80
CA ARG A 105 -11.53 1.57 -22.44
C ARG A 105 -10.50 1.14 -21.42
N ALA A 106 -9.43 0.52 -21.89
CA ALA A 106 -8.26 0.22 -21.06
C ALA A 106 -7.01 0.89 -21.62
N TRP A 107 -6.18 1.37 -20.71
CA TRP A 107 -4.78 1.72 -20.93
C TRP A 107 -3.89 0.62 -20.37
N GLN A 108 -2.69 0.44 -20.91
CA GLN A 108 -1.75 -0.58 -20.47
C GLN A 108 -0.44 0.04 -19.98
N TYR A 109 0.03 -0.45 -18.85
CA TYR A 109 1.40 -0.32 -18.37
C TYR A 109 2.03 -1.72 -18.23
N GLN A 110 3.33 -1.85 -18.48
CA GLN A 110 4.04 -3.12 -18.30
C GLN A 110 5.06 -3.02 -17.16
N PHE A 111 4.86 -3.81 -16.11
CA PHE A 111 5.90 -4.05 -15.11
C PHE A 111 6.93 -5.01 -15.68
N HIS A 112 8.20 -4.63 -15.63
CA HIS A 112 9.32 -5.43 -16.15
C HIS A 112 10.09 -6.05 -14.99
N GLY A 113 10.22 -7.37 -15.00
CA GLY A 113 10.97 -8.12 -14.01
C GLY A 113 12.43 -8.31 -14.38
N VAL A 114 13.25 -8.66 -13.40
CA VAL A 114 14.69 -8.94 -13.58
C VAL A 114 15.00 -10.14 -14.49
N THR A 115 14.00 -10.97 -14.81
CA THR A 115 14.12 -12.09 -15.76
C THR A 115 13.78 -11.69 -17.20
N GLY A 116 13.29 -10.47 -17.41
CA GLY A 116 12.70 -10.02 -18.67
C GLY A 116 11.21 -10.37 -18.83
N HIS A 117 10.61 -11.08 -17.87
CA HIS A 117 9.16 -11.31 -17.86
C HIS A 117 8.41 -10.02 -17.55
N THR A 118 7.23 -9.86 -18.14
CA THR A 118 6.38 -8.68 -17.99
C THR A 118 5.03 -9.03 -17.38
N VAL A 119 4.54 -8.16 -16.49
CA VAL A 119 3.18 -8.24 -15.95
C VAL A 119 2.40 -7.01 -16.43
N PRO A 120 1.36 -7.20 -17.27
CA PRO A 120 0.52 -6.10 -17.71
C PRO A 120 -0.41 -5.62 -16.59
N LEU A 121 -0.49 -4.28 -16.43
CA LEU A 121 -1.49 -3.58 -15.65
C LEU A 121 -2.42 -2.84 -16.60
N LEU A 122 -3.72 -3.12 -16.47
CA LEU A 122 -4.79 -2.50 -17.24
C LEU A 122 -5.48 -1.43 -16.39
N LEU A 123 -5.48 -0.19 -16.87
CA LEU A 123 -6.11 0.95 -16.22
C LEU A 123 -7.40 1.30 -16.95
N LEU A 124 -8.54 1.05 -16.30
CA LEU A 124 -9.87 1.24 -16.89
C LEU A 124 -10.27 2.71 -16.85
N ASP A 125 -10.76 3.23 -17.96
CA ASP A 125 -11.09 4.65 -18.16
C ASP A 125 -12.48 4.79 -18.79
N THR A 126 -13.28 5.69 -18.23
CA THR A 126 -14.64 5.98 -18.69
C THR A 126 -14.74 7.30 -19.43
N ASP A 127 -13.68 8.11 -19.49
CA ASP A 127 -13.68 9.36 -20.25
C ASP A 127 -13.54 9.06 -21.75
N LEU A 128 -14.72 8.84 -22.34
CA LEU A 128 -14.99 8.52 -23.73
C LEU A 128 -16.13 9.43 -24.20
N ASP A 129 -16.04 9.95 -25.42
CA ASP A 129 -17.08 10.84 -25.96
C ASP A 129 -18.42 10.12 -26.18
N GLU A 130 -18.39 8.78 -26.27
CA GLU A 130 -19.58 7.93 -26.32
C GLU A 130 -20.38 7.89 -25.00
N ASN A 131 -19.76 8.29 -23.88
CA ASN A 131 -20.39 8.29 -22.58
C ASN A 131 -21.04 9.65 -22.26
N ASP A 132 -22.11 9.61 -21.46
CA ASP A 132 -22.66 10.81 -20.83
C ASP A 132 -21.58 11.52 -20.01
N SER A 133 -21.58 12.85 -20.05
CA SER A 133 -20.71 13.73 -19.26
C SER A 133 -20.56 13.31 -17.79
N ARG A 134 -21.62 12.80 -17.15
CA ARG A 134 -21.58 12.34 -15.75
C ARG A 134 -20.89 10.98 -15.55
N ASP A 135 -20.81 10.16 -16.59
CA ASP A 135 -20.20 8.83 -16.55
C ASP A 135 -18.71 8.92 -16.96
N ARG A 136 -18.35 9.92 -17.79
CA ARG A 136 -16.95 10.25 -18.13
C ARG A 136 -16.07 10.55 -16.93
N VAL A 137 -16.64 11.19 -15.92
CA VAL A 137 -15.90 11.61 -14.71
C VAL A 137 -15.75 10.50 -13.66
N LEU A 138 -16.30 9.30 -13.86
CA LEU A 138 -16.20 8.20 -12.88
C LEU A 138 -14.75 7.75 -12.63
N THR A 139 -13.84 8.12 -13.52
CA THR A 139 -12.41 7.81 -13.46
C THR A 139 -11.55 9.06 -13.19
N ASP A 140 -12.14 10.10 -12.59
CA ASP A 140 -11.41 11.32 -12.23
C ASP A 140 -10.61 11.15 -10.93
N HIS A 141 -11.32 11.02 -9.81
CA HIS A 141 -10.74 11.09 -8.47
C HIS A 141 -10.62 9.72 -7.81
N LEU A 142 -9.44 9.43 -7.25
CA LEU A 142 -9.23 8.30 -6.37
C LEU A 142 -9.80 8.61 -4.98
N TYR A 143 -10.68 7.75 -4.45
CA TYR A 143 -11.35 7.93 -3.15
C TYR A 143 -12.08 9.29 -2.99
N GLY A 144 -12.55 9.85 -4.10
CA GLY A 144 -13.35 11.08 -4.12
C GLY A 144 -14.85 10.82 -4.13
N GLY A 145 -15.63 11.88 -4.37
CA GLY A 145 -17.07 11.81 -4.62
C GLY A 145 -17.91 11.42 -3.40
N ASP A 146 -19.11 10.92 -3.66
CA ASP A 146 -20.06 10.40 -2.68
C ASP A 146 -20.19 8.87 -2.82
N ASP A 147 -21.07 8.25 -2.04
CA ASP A 147 -21.30 6.81 -2.06
C ASP A 147 -21.74 6.31 -3.45
N ARG A 148 -22.52 7.12 -4.18
CA ARG A 148 -22.92 6.82 -5.57
C ARG A 148 -21.68 6.74 -6.46
N TYR A 149 -20.84 7.77 -6.44
CA TYR A 149 -19.62 7.83 -7.23
C TYR A 149 -18.71 6.64 -6.92
N ARG A 150 -18.55 6.29 -5.64
CA ARG A 150 -17.77 5.13 -5.19
C ARG A 150 -18.35 3.81 -5.71
N LEU A 151 -19.65 3.57 -5.58
CA LEU A 151 -20.27 2.34 -6.09
C LEU A 151 -20.15 2.23 -7.62
N CYS A 152 -20.28 3.34 -8.35
CA CYS A 152 -20.05 3.36 -9.80
C CYS A 152 -18.59 3.01 -10.15
N GLN A 153 -17.61 3.52 -9.41
CA GLN A 153 -16.20 3.15 -9.56
C GLN A 153 -15.96 1.65 -9.36
N GLU A 154 -16.55 1.08 -8.30
CA GLU A 154 -16.42 -0.35 -8.01
C GLU A 154 -17.12 -1.22 -9.06
N ALA A 155 -18.21 -0.74 -9.66
CA ALA A 155 -18.87 -1.39 -10.80
C ALA A 155 -17.97 -1.38 -12.05
N VAL A 156 -17.34 -0.24 -12.38
CA VAL A 156 -16.37 -0.13 -13.48
C VAL A 156 -15.19 -1.06 -13.25
N LEU A 157 -14.61 -1.07 -12.05
CA LEU A 157 -13.46 -1.91 -11.72
C LEU A 157 -13.81 -3.41 -11.73
N GLY A 158 -14.84 -3.81 -11.01
CA GLY A 158 -15.21 -5.21 -10.83
C GLY A 158 -15.89 -5.80 -12.06
N LEU A 159 -17.02 -5.23 -12.47
CA LEU A 159 -17.80 -5.75 -13.60
C LEU A 159 -17.09 -5.45 -14.93
N GLY A 160 -16.64 -4.21 -15.10
CA GLY A 160 -15.96 -3.78 -16.32
C GLY A 160 -14.60 -4.44 -16.52
N GLY A 161 -13.85 -4.67 -15.44
CA GLY A 161 -12.57 -5.39 -15.51
C GLY A 161 -12.72 -6.85 -15.91
N VAL A 162 -13.73 -7.56 -15.41
CA VAL A 162 -14.01 -8.95 -15.85
C VAL A 162 -14.44 -9.00 -17.32
N GLN A 163 -15.23 -8.04 -17.80
CA GLN A 163 -15.57 -7.96 -19.22
C GLN A 163 -14.36 -7.60 -20.10
N MET A 164 -13.53 -6.66 -19.66
CA MET A 164 -12.31 -6.27 -20.38
C MET A 164 -11.34 -7.44 -20.49
N LEU A 165 -11.20 -8.23 -19.43
CA LEU A 165 -10.41 -9.47 -19.44
C LEU A 165 -10.87 -10.45 -20.52
N GLN A 166 -12.19 -10.57 -20.73
CA GLN A 166 -12.76 -11.44 -21.77
C GLN A 166 -12.53 -10.86 -23.16
N ALA A 167 -12.74 -9.55 -23.35
CA ALA A 167 -12.57 -8.88 -24.63
C ALA A 167 -11.11 -8.89 -25.12
N LEU A 168 -10.14 -8.93 -24.20
CA LEU A 168 -8.72 -9.08 -24.49
C LEU A 168 -8.26 -10.53 -24.68
N ASP A 169 -9.18 -11.49 -24.61
CA ASP A 169 -8.93 -12.93 -24.75
C ASP A 169 -7.76 -13.41 -23.88
N TYR A 170 -7.92 -13.33 -22.56
CA TYR A 170 -7.06 -14.01 -21.59
C TYR A 170 -7.66 -15.38 -21.18
N PRO A 171 -7.63 -16.42 -22.05
CA PRO A 171 -8.33 -17.68 -21.83
C PRO A 171 -7.76 -18.51 -20.67
N GLY A 172 -6.53 -18.19 -20.25
CA GLY A 172 -5.81 -18.89 -19.19
C GLY A 172 -6.22 -18.50 -17.77
N VAL A 173 -6.95 -17.39 -17.57
CA VAL A 173 -7.25 -16.90 -16.22
C VAL A 173 -8.23 -17.83 -15.51
N LYS A 174 -7.82 -18.30 -14.33
CA LYS A 174 -8.60 -19.18 -13.45
C LYS A 174 -8.73 -18.62 -12.03
N ILE A 175 -7.91 -17.63 -11.67
CA ILE A 175 -7.85 -17.07 -10.33
C ILE A 175 -8.11 -15.57 -10.40
N TYR A 176 -8.99 -15.07 -9.53
CA TYR A 176 -9.32 -13.67 -9.39
C TYR A 176 -8.95 -13.24 -7.97
N HIS A 177 -7.92 -12.40 -7.84
CA HIS A 177 -7.47 -11.89 -6.56
C HIS A 177 -7.96 -10.46 -6.37
N MET A 178 -8.84 -10.26 -5.38
CA MET A 178 -9.32 -8.95 -4.95
C MET A 178 -8.46 -8.41 -3.81
N ASN A 179 -7.78 -7.29 -4.07
CA ASN A 179 -7.00 -6.57 -3.07
C ASN A 179 -7.86 -5.48 -2.42
N GLU A 180 -8.43 -5.81 -1.26
CA GLU A 180 -9.53 -5.10 -0.59
C GLU A 180 -10.89 -5.22 -1.32
N GLY A 181 -11.99 -4.92 -0.61
CA GLY A 181 -13.37 -5.13 -1.06
C GLY A 181 -13.79 -4.31 -2.29
N HIS A 182 -13.02 -3.31 -2.70
CA HIS A 182 -13.37 -2.38 -3.79
C HIS A 182 -13.60 -3.02 -5.17
N SER A 183 -13.15 -4.27 -5.34
CA SER A 183 -13.32 -5.02 -6.59
C SER A 183 -14.27 -6.21 -6.44
N ALA A 184 -14.99 -6.30 -5.32
CA ALA A 184 -15.82 -7.47 -4.99
C ALA A 184 -16.93 -7.74 -6.02
N LEU A 185 -17.39 -6.72 -6.76
CA LEU A 185 -18.34 -6.90 -7.87
C LEU A 185 -17.77 -7.75 -9.02
N ALA A 186 -16.44 -7.96 -9.10
CA ALA A 186 -15.86 -8.93 -10.03
C ALA A 186 -16.46 -10.34 -9.82
N THR A 187 -16.75 -10.71 -8.58
CA THR A 187 -17.38 -12.01 -8.27
C THR A 187 -18.80 -12.12 -8.84
N ILE A 188 -19.55 -11.03 -8.88
CA ILE A 188 -20.88 -10.97 -9.48
C ILE A 188 -20.80 -11.17 -10.99
N ALA A 189 -19.84 -10.52 -11.65
CA ALA A 189 -19.60 -10.75 -13.08
C ALA A 189 -19.21 -12.22 -13.39
N LEU A 190 -18.53 -12.92 -12.47
CA LEU A 190 -18.23 -14.34 -12.62
C LEU A 190 -19.47 -15.24 -12.50
N ILE A 191 -20.39 -14.91 -11.58
CA ILE A 191 -21.69 -15.60 -11.46
C ILE A 191 -22.53 -15.37 -12.74
N GLU A 192 -22.64 -14.11 -13.19
CA GLU A 192 -23.36 -13.78 -14.43
C GLU A 192 -22.80 -14.53 -15.63
N ARG A 193 -21.46 -14.63 -15.72
CA ARG A 193 -20.78 -15.40 -16.76
C ARG A 193 -21.10 -16.88 -16.69
N SER A 194 -21.08 -17.50 -15.52
CA SER A 194 -21.34 -18.95 -15.40
C SER A 194 -22.76 -19.32 -15.78
N LEU A 195 -23.72 -18.41 -15.55
CA LEU A 195 -25.13 -18.59 -15.91
C LEU A 195 -25.41 -18.32 -17.40
N GLY A 196 -24.44 -17.76 -18.15
CA GLY A 196 -24.60 -17.42 -19.56
C GLY A 196 -25.64 -16.31 -19.84
N ILE A 197 -26.08 -15.59 -18.80
CA ILE A 197 -27.12 -14.56 -18.85
C ILE A 197 -26.74 -13.44 -17.87
N GLN A 198 -26.85 -12.18 -18.30
CA GLN A 198 -26.59 -11.00 -17.45
C GLN A 198 -27.65 -10.77 -16.35
N SER A 199 -28.68 -11.61 -16.29
CA SER A 199 -29.90 -11.39 -15.50
C SER A 199 -30.68 -12.69 -15.33
N ALA A 200 -30.22 -13.58 -14.44
CA ALA A 200 -31.06 -14.66 -13.94
C ALA A 200 -31.24 -14.50 -12.42
N PRO A 201 -32.50 -14.53 -11.92
CA PRO A 201 -32.80 -14.41 -10.48
C PRO A 201 -32.58 -15.72 -9.71
N GLU A 202 -32.17 -16.79 -10.37
CA GLU A 202 -31.94 -18.10 -9.75
C GLU A 202 -30.52 -18.57 -10.05
N PHE A 203 -29.68 -18.57 -9.02
CA PHE A 203 -28.40 -19.27 -8.99
C PHE A 203 -28.50 -20.36 -7.92
N SER A 204 -27.75 -21.44 -8.06
CA SER A 204 -27.62 -22.44 -7.01
C SER A 204 -26.36 -22.17 -6.17
N GLU A 205 -26.31 -22.78 -4.98
CA GLU A 205 -25.07 -22.76 -4.18
C GLU A 205 -23.88 -23.38 -4.92
N ASN A 206 -24.10 -24.15 -6.00
CA ASN A 206 -23.02 -24.66 -6.84
C ASN A 206 -22.32 -23.55 -7.63
N GLU A 207 -23.04 -22.56 -8.19
CA GLU A 207 -22.42 -21.43 -8.89
C GLU A 207 -21.61 -20.57 -7.91
N VAL A 208 -22.16 -20.32 -6.71
CA VAL A 208 -21.47 -19.62 -5.64
C VAL A 208 -20.18 -20.35 -5.25
N GLU A 209 -20.24 -21.67 -5.07
CA GLU A 209 -19.06 -22.47 -4.76
C GLU A 209 -18.05 -22.52 -5.92
N ALA A 210 -18.51 -22.54 -7.17
CA ALA A 210 -17.65 -22.49 -8.36
C ALA A 210 -16.87 -21.16 -8.44
N VAL A 211 -17.53 -20.03 -8.18
CA VAL A 211 -16.89 -18.71 -8.10
C VAL A 211 -15.95 -18.64 -6.90
N ARG A 212 -16.39 -19.12 -5.73
CA ARG A 212 -15.59 -19.18 -4.51
C ARG A 212 -14.25 -19.87 -4.74
N ARG A 213 -14.22 -20.99 -5.49
CA ARG A 213 -12.99 -21.72 -5.81
C ARG A 213 -11.98 -20.95 -6.66
N GLN A 214 -12.43 -19.92 -7.38
CA GLN A 214 -11.58 -19.09 -8.26
C GLN A 214 -11.10 -17.82 -7.56
N CYS A 215 -11.74 -17.42 -6.45
CA CYS A 215 -11.52 -16.12 -5.84
C CYS A 215 -10.60 -16.16 -4.62
N VAL A 216 -9.70 -15.20 -4.56
CA VAL A 216 -8.79 -14.90 -3.45
C VAL A 216 -9.08 -13.49 -2.96
N PHE A 217 -9.23 -13.31 -1.65
CA PHE A 217 -9.51 -12.00 -1.06
C PHE A 217 -8.49 -11.64 0.02
N THR A 218 -7.90 -10.45 -0.10
CA THR A 218 -7.04 -9.87 0.92
C THR A 218 -7.71 -8.66 1.56
N THR A 219 -7.89 -8.69 2.89
CA THR A 219 -8.37 -7.54 3.68
C THR A 219 -7.19 -6.79 4.31
N HIS A 220 -7.22 -5.45 4.24
CA HIS A 220 -6.19 -4.56 4.81
C HIS A 220 -6.70 -3.72 5.97
N THR A 221 -7.99 -3.80 6.26
CA THR A 221 -8.70 -2.88 7.14
C THR A 221 -8.89 -3.51 8.52
N PRO A 222 -8.28 -2.93 9.58
CA PRO A 222 -8.36 -3.47 10.94
C PRO A 222 -9.58 -2.96 11.72
N VAL A 223 -10.41 -2.08 11.13
CA VAL A 223 -11.56 -1.45 11.81
C VAL A 223 -12.83 -1.48 10.97
N PRO A 224 -14.02 -1.75 11.55
CA PRO A 224 -15.28 -1.86 10.82
C PRO A 224 -15.63 -0.64 9.94
N ALA A 225 -15.25 0.57 10.38
CA ALA A 225 -15.54 1.83 9.69
C ALA A 225 -14.76 2.01 8.38
N GLY A 226 -13.74 1.19 8.10
CA GLY A 226 -12.96 1.28 6.87
C GLY A 226 -13.50 0.43 5.71
N HIS A 227 -14.58 -0.34 5.91
CA HIS A 227 -15.18 -1.17 4.87
C HIS A 227 -16.29 -0.42 4.13
N ASP A 228 -16.22 -0.38 2.80
CA ASP A 228 -17.22 0.26 1.96
C ASP A 228 -18.60 -0.41 2.16
N ARG A 229 -19.60 0.42 2.49
CA ARG A 229 -21.00 0.04 2.68
C ARG A 229 -21.92 0.96 1.90
N PHE A 230 -22.80 0.37 1.10
CA PHE A 230 -23.71 1.12 0.24
C PHE A 230 -25.16 0.85 0.63
N PRO A 231 -26.01 1.87 0.89
CA PRO A 231 -27.42 1.66 1.18
C PRO A 231 -28.11 0.84 0.09
N ALA A 232 -29.03 -0.06 0.47
CA ALA A 232 -29.68 -0.95 -0.50
C ALA A 232 -30.35 -0.19 -1.65
N GLU A 233 -31.07 0.90 -1.35
CA GLU A 233 -31.71 1.76 -2.37
C GLU A 233 -30.70 2.28 -3.41
N LEU A 234 -29.50 2.66 -2.96
CA LEU A 234 -28.42 3.09 -3.85
C LEU A 234 -27.92 1.93 -4.71
N VAL A 235 -27.81 0.73 -4.15
CA VAL A 235 -27.41 -0.48 -4.89
C VAL A 235 -28.40 -0.81 -6.00
N TYR A 236 -29.70 -0.81 -5.69
CA TYR A 236 -30.76 -1.03 -6.69
C TYR A 236 -30.75 0.05 -7.78
N HIS A 237 -30.56 1.31 -7.38
CA HIS A 237 -30.49 2.42 -8.32
C HIS A 237 -29.28 2.31 -9.27
N VAL A 238 -28.09 2.01 -8.74
CA VAL A 238 -26.84 2.02 -9.50
C VAL A 238 -26.64 0.72 -10.29
N LEU A 239 -26.83 -0.44 -9.67
CA LEU A 239 -26.55 -1.74 -10.28
C LEU A 239 -27.78 -2.36 -10.98
N GLY A 240 -28.98 -1.86 -10.69
CA GLY A 240 -30.25 -2.36 -11.23
C GLY A 240 -30.87 -3.51 -10.42
N GLU A 241 -32.16 -3.77 -10.68
CA GLU A 241 -32.99 -4.72 -9.94
C GLU A 241 -32.43 -6.13 -9.89
N ALA A 242 -31.92 -6.62 -11.02
CA ALA A 242 -31.40 -7.98 -11.13
C ALA A 242 -30.20 -8.21 -10.20
N ARG A 243 -29.21 -7.30 -10.22
CA ARG A 243 -28.02 -7.38 -9.37
C ARG A 243 -28.34 -7.12 -7.90
N GLY A 244 -29.22 -6.16 -7.61
CA GLY A 244 -29.69 -5.92 -6.25
C GLY A 244 -30.34 -7.17 -5.64
N THR A 245 -31.21 -7.84 -6.40
CA THR A 245 -31.86 -9.09 -5.99
C THR A 245 -30.84 -10.22 -5.78
N LEU A 246 -29.91 -10.39 -6.71
CA LEU A 246 -28.81 -11.36 -6.61
C LEU A 246 -27.99 -11.15 -5.34
N LEU A 247 -27.57 -9.91 -5.05
CA LEU A 247 -26.83 -9.57 -3.83
C LEU A 247 -27.62 -9.85 -2.54
N ARG A 248 -28.94 -9.61 -2.57
CA ARG A 248 -29.84 -9.95 -1.45
C ARG A 248 -29.91 -11.47 -1.24
N GLN A 249 -30.04 -12.24 -2.30
CA GLN A 249 -30.11 -13.71 -2.25
C GLN A 249 -28.78 -14.33 -1.80
N ILE A 250 -27.66 -13.74 -2.21
CA ILE A 250 -26.33 -14.07 -1.69
C ILE A 250 -26.22 -13.70 -0.20
N GLY A 251 -27.13 -12.93 0.38
CA GLY A 251 -27.14 -12.65 1.82
C GLY A 251 -26.02 -11.72 2.27
N VAL A 252 -25.55 -10.83 1.38
CA VAL A 252 -24.52 -9.81 1.67
C VAL A 252 -25.12 -8.41 1.78
N MET A 253 -26.45 -8.31 1.72
CA MET A 253 -27.19 -7.06 1.79
C MET A 253 -28.26 -7.14 2.89
N ASP A 254 -28.00 -6.46 4.01
CA ASP A 254 -28.94 -6.25 5.12
C ASP A 254 -29.07 -4.75 5.38
N GLY A 255 -30.08 -4.12 4.76
CA GLY A 255 -30.25 -2.66 4.66
C GLY A 255 -29.17 -1.93 3.86
N SER A 256 -27.97 -2.50 3.75
CA SER A 256 -26.82 -2.02 2.99
C SER A 256 -26.00 -3.20 2.47
N LEU A 257 -25.35 -3.02 1.33
CA LEU A 257 -24.34 -3.94 0.79
C LEU A 257 -23.00 -3.66 1.48
N ASN A 258 -22.40 -4.68 2.07
CA ASN A 258 -21.03 -4.62 2.57
C ASN A 258 -20.08 -5.29 1.57
N MET A 259 -19.18 -4.51 0.98
CA MET A 259 -18.26 -5.00 -0.06
C MET A 259 -17.25 -6.01 0.45
N THR A 260 -16.86 -5.90 1.72
CA THR A 260 -15.99 -6.89 2.37
C THR A 260 -16.73 -8.19 2.61
N GLU A 261 -18.00 -8.16 3.05
CA GLU A 261 -18.81 -9.37 3.23
C GLU A 261 -19.07 -10.07 1.89
N LEU A 262 -19.30 -9.30 0.82
CA LEU A 262 -19.39 -9.83 -0.55
C LEU A 262 -18.10 -10.57 -0.94
N ALA A 263 -16.93 -9.94 -0.75
CA ALA A 263 -15.64 -10.54 -1.08
C ALA A 263 -15.36 -11.80 -0.23
N LEU A 264 -15.66 -11.76 1.07
CA LEU A 264 -15.50 -12.88 2.00
C LEU A 264 -16.36 -14.07 1.59
N ARG A 265 -17.65 -13.85 1.35
CA ARG A 265 -18.60 -14.91 1.01
C ARG A 265 -18.26 -15.63 -0.30
N LEU A 266 -17.71 -14.91 -1.26
CA LEU A 266 -17.42 -15.40 -2.60
C LEU A 266 -15.93 -15.68 -2.85
N SER A 267 -15.12 -15.83 -1.79
CA SER A 267 -13.70 -16.20 -1.90
C SER A 267 -13.35 -17.48 -1.17
N GLY A 268 -12.57 -18.35 -1.83
CA GLY A 268 -12.15 -19.65 -1.29
C GLY A 268 -10.85 -19.58 -0.50
N TYR A 269 -10.11 -18.48 -0.65
CA TYR A 269 -8.97 -18.14 0.19
C TYR A 269 -9.09 -16.69 0.64
N VAL A 270 -9.00 -16.48 1.96
CA VAL A 270 -9.06 -15.16 2.58
C VAL A 270 -7.85 -14.97 3.48
N ASN A 271 -7.18 -13.82 3.40
CA ASN A 271 -6.08 -13.48 4.30
C ASN A 271 -6.09 -12.02 4.77
N GLY A 272 -5.58 -11.82 5.98
CA GLY A 272 -5.05 -10.55 6.45
C GLY A 272 -3.56 -10.38 6.06
N VAL A 273 -2.99 -9.25 6.50
CA VAL A 273 -1.73 -8.69 5.95
C VAL A 273 -0.56 -8.64 6.94
N SER A 274 -0.77 -9.22 8.11
CA SER A 274 0.21 -9.53 9.15
C SER A 274 -0.36 -10.65 10.02
N MET A 275 0.47 -11.27 10.85
CA MET A 275 0.00 -12.31 11.76
C MET A 275 -1.05 -11.75 12.74
N ARG A 276 -0.76 -10.59 13.34
CA ARG A 276 -1.67 -9.90 14.26
C ARG A 276 -2.97 -9.49 13.57
N HIS A 277 -2.89 -8.96 12.35
CA HIS A 277 -4.09 -8.60 11.58
C HIS A 277 -4.93 -9.81 11.22
N GLY A 278 -4.31 -10.97 10.97
CA GLY A 278 -5.05 -12.22 10.78
C GLY A 278 -5.86 -12.62 12.01
N GLU A 279 -5.38 -12.35 13.23
CA GLU A 279 -6.13 -12.55 14.46
C GLU A 279 -7.31 -11.59 14.57
N VAL A 280 -7.05 -10.28 14.44
CA VAL A 280 -8.09 -9.23 14.48
C VAL A 280 -9.17 -9.47 13.42
N SER A 281 -8.78 -9.89 12.22
CA SER A 281 -9.72 -10.19 11.13
C SER A 281 -10.58 -11.42 11.42
N ARG A 282 -10.06 -12.45 12.11
CA ARG A 282 -10.85 -13.62 12.51
C ARG A 282 -11.89 -13.28 13.59
N GLU A 283 -11.57 -12.32 14.46
CA GLU A 283 -12.51 -11.80 15.45
C GLU A 283 -13.59 -10.93 14.79
N MET A 284 -13.21 -10.10 13.81
CA MET A 284 -14.16 -9.24 13.08
C MET A 284 -15.08 -10.03 12.14
N PHE A 285 -14.56 -11.08 11.51
CA PHE A 285 -15.26 -11.88 10.50
C PHE A 285 -15.28 -13.37 10.90
N PRO A 286 -16.03 -13.73 11.96
CA PRO A 286 -16.09 -15.10 12.44
C PRO A 286 -16.64 -16.04 11.38
N GLY A 287 -16.07 -17.24 11.26
CA GLY A 287 -16.51 -18.27 10.31
C GLY A 287 -15.85 -18.23 8.93
N HIS A 288 -15.22 -17.12 8.54
CA HIS A 288 -14.57 -16.97 7.22
C HIS A 288 -13.14 -17.53 7.16
N GLY A 289 -12.59 -18.02 8.28
CA GLY A 289 -11.31 -18.74 8.30
C GLY A 289 -10.08 -17.92 7.87
N VAL A 290 -10.12 -16.59 8.09
CA VAL A 290 -9.10 -15.63 7.65
C VAL A 290 -7.69 -16.07 8.04
N LYS A 291 -6.81 -16.25 7.04
CA LYS A 291 -5.39 -16.57 7.19
C LYS A 291 -4.55 -15.30 7.32
N ALA A 292 -3.23 -15.43 7.33
CA ALA A 292 -2.31 -14.30 7.30
C ALA A 292 -1.24 -14.53 6.24
N ILE A 293 -1.02 -13.52 5.41
CA ILE A 293 0.16 -13.39 4.55
C ILE A 293 0.73 -12.02 4.88
N THR A 294 1.81 -11.98 5.66
CA THR A 294 2.46 -10.73 6.04
C THR A 294 2.86 -9.95 4.78
N ASN A 295 2.66 -8.63 4.79
CA ASN A 295 3.08 -7.79 3.67
C ASN A 295 4.61 -7.78 3.50
N GLY A 296 5.04 -7.21 2.38
CA GLY A 296 6.44 -6.89 2.13
C GLY A 296 6.55 -5.70 1.18
N VAL A 297 7.78 -5.35 0.81
CA VAL A 297 8.08 -4.28 -0.14
C VAL A 297 9.02 -4.76 -1.24
N HIS A 298 8.96 -4.11 -2.41
CA HIS A 298 9.81 -4.51 -3.53
C HIS A 298 11.25 -4.04 -3.32
N ALA A 299 12.17 -4.99 -3.08
CA ALA A 299 13.52 -4.70 -2.63
C ALA A 299 14.25 -3.69 -3.53
N GLN A 300 14.27 -3.93 -4.85
CA GLN A 300 14.97 -3.08 -5.80
C GLN A 300 14.37 -1.67 -5.91
N SER A 301 13.06 -1.50 -5.79
CA SER A 301 12.44 -0.18 -5.90
C SER A 301 12.81 0.73 -4.74
N TRP A 302 12.87 0.18 -3.53
CA TRP A 302 12.98 0.95 -2.29
C TRP A 302 14.40 1.07 -1.74
N THR A 303 15.36 0.24 -2.18
CA THR A 303 16.77 0.41 -1.83
C THR A 303 17.39 1.60 -2.56
N SER A 304 18.21 2.38 -1.85
CA SER A 304 18.95 3.53 -2.39
C SER A 304 19.96 3.10 -3.45
N THR A 305 20.35 4.03 -4.33
CA THR A 305 21.34 3.75 -5.38
C THR A 305 22.67 3.30 -4.79
N ALA A 306 23.11 3.93 -3.70
CA ALA A 306 24.36 3.60 -3.03
C ALA A 306 24.34 2.18 -2.42
N LEU A 307 23.23 1.80 -1.76
CA LEU A 307 23.09 0.45 -1.22
C LEU A 307 22.87 -0.60 -2.30
N CYS A 308 22.16 -0.28 -3.38
CA CYS A 308 22.08 -1.16 -4.55
C CYS A 308 23.48 -1.51 -5.07
N ALA A 309 24.36 -0.51 -5.23
CA ALA A 309 25.74 -0.75 -5.68
C ALA A 309 26.55 -1.60 -4.70
N LEU A 310 26.35 -1.41 -3.39
CA LEU A 310 26.97 -2.25 -2.38
C LEU A 310 26.44 -3.69 -2.45
N TYR A 311 25.14 -3.87 -2.61
CA TYR A 311 24.50 -5.18 -2.71
C TYR A 311 24.96 -5.91 -3.97
N ASP A 312 25.08 -5.22 -5.10
CA ASP A 312 25.59 -5.78 -6.35
C ASP A 312 27.00 -6.33 -6.22
N ARG A 313 27.86 -5.62 -5.49
CA ARG A 313 29.25 -6.02 -5.26
C ARG A 313 29.37 -7.20 -4.31
N ARG A 314 28.49 -7.31 -3.30
CA ARG A 314 28.66 -8.24 -2.17
C ARG A 314 27.69 -9.44 -2.20
N ILE A 315 26.55 -9.28 -2.86
CA ILE A 315 25.47 -10.27 -3.00
C ILE A 315 24.89 -10.17 -4.43
N PRO A 316 25.62 -10.55 -5.49
CA PRO A 316 25.20 -10.28 -6.87
C PRO A 316 23.79 -10.77 -7.24
N ASP A 317 23.32 -11.86 -6.61
CA ASP A 317 22.00 -12.46 -6.87
C ASP A 317 20.85 -11.85 -6.06
N TRP A 318 21.08 -10.82 -5.23
CA TRP A 318 20.05 -10.28 -4.31
C TRP A 318 18.76 -9.82 -5.00
N ARG A 319 18.85 -9.38 -6.26
CA ARG A 319 17.68 -8.98 -7.05
C ARG A 319 16.82 -10.16 -7.49
N ARG A 320 17.45 -11.32 -7.69
CA ARG A 320 16.76 -12.57 -8.06
C ARG A 320 16.26 -13.32 -6.84
N ASP A 321 16.99 -13.26 -5.74
CA ASP A 321 16.61 -13.87 -4.46
C ASP A 321 16.85 -12.88 -3.32
N ASN A 322 15.78 -12.24 -2.86
CA ASN A 322 15.85 -11.23 -1.80
C ASN A 322 16.22 -11.85 -0.45
N SER A 323 16.11 -13.18 -0.27
CA SER A 323 16.56 -13.83 0.96
C SER A 323 18.07 -13.68 1.17
N TYR A 324 18.82 -13.43 0.10
CA TYR A 324 20.26 -13.26 0.19
C TYR A 324 20.66 -11.97 0.92
N LEU A 325 19.74 -10.98 1.05
CA LEU A 325 19.96 -9.80 1.89
C LEU A 325 20.34 -10.16 3.33
N ARG A 326 20.04 -11.37 3.82
CA ARG A 326 20.53 -11.88 5.11
C ARG A 326 22.06 -11.83 5.25
N HIS A 327 22.79 -11.94 4.13
CA HIS A 327 24.25 -11.88 4.09
C HIS A 327 24.79 -10.47 4.31
N ALA A 328 23.92 -9.45 4.35
CA ALA A 328 24.28 -8.10 4.78
C ALA A 328 24.97 -8.13 6.15
N ILE A 329 24.63 -9.06 7.05
CA ILE A 329 25.26 -9.23 8.37
C ILE A 329 26.79 -9.36 8.33
N GLY A 330 27.36 -9.81 7.20
CA GLY A 330 28.80 -9.96 6.98
C GLY A 330 29.48 -8.76 6.32
N PHE A 331 28.77 -7.68 6.04
CA PHE A 331 29.34 -6.52 5.36
C PHE A 331 30.21 -5.69 6.30
N SER A 332 31.19 -4.98 5.73
CA SER A 332 31.94 -3.94 6.43
C SER A 332 30.97 -2.89 6.99
N LEU A 333 31.18 -2.48 8.25
CA LEU A 333 30.39 -1.43 8.88
C LEU A 333 30.63 -0.09 8.19
N GLN A 334 31.87 0.16 7.78
CA GLN A 334 32.26 1.36 7.05
C GLN A 334 31.53 1.46 5.70
N ASP A 335 31.48 0.38 4.91
CA ASP A 335 30.78 0.37 3.62
C ASP A 335 29.29 0.75 3.78
N PHE A 336 28.65 0.25 4.85
CA PHE A 336 27.26 0.57 5.17
C PHE A 336 27.08 2.04 5.55
N GLN A 337 27.95 2.57 6.41
CA GLN A 337 27.91 3.98 6.82
C GLN A 337 28.13 4.91 5.63
N GLU A 338 29.09 4.62 4.76
CA GLU A 338 29.37 5.41 3.56
C GLU A 338 28.17 5.42 2.59
N ALA A 339 27.57 4.25 2.34
CA ALA A 339 26.37 4.14 1.50
C ALA A 339 25.17 4.87 2.10
N HIS A 340 24.97 4.80 3.42
CA HIS A 340 23.91 5.52 4.13
C HIS A 340 24.11 7.03 4.08
N ILE A 341 25.33 7.51 4.35
CA ILE A 341 25.66 8.96 4.29
C ILE A 341 25.38 9.52 2.90
N GLN A 342 25.61 8.73 1.83
CA GLN A 342 25.26 9.15 0.48
C GLN A 342 23.74 9.34 0.31
N GLY A 343 22.92 8.37 0.75
CA GLY A 343 21.46 8.50 0.74
C GLY A 343 20.95 9.67 1.59
N LYS A 344 21.56 9.89 2.75
CA LYS A 344 21.28 11.04 3.62
C LYS A 344 21.58 12.36 2.92
N LYS A 345 22.73 12.50 2.26
CA LYS A 345 23.08 13.71 1.49
C LYS A 345 22.06 14.00 0.38
N GLU A 346 21.64 12.98 -0.35
CA GLU A 346 20.60 13.11 -1.39
C GLU A 346 19.27 13.61 -0.81
N LEU A 347 18.83 13.03 0.32
CA LEU A 347 17.64 13.51 1.03
C LEU A 347 17.79 14.96 1.49
N LEU A 348 18.90 15.33 2.13
CA LEU A 348 19.08 16.69 2.64
C LEU A 348 19.20 17.72 1.50
N GLN A 349 19.77 17.33 0.35
CA GLN A 349 19.77 18.16 -0.85
C GLN A 349 18.34 18.37 -1.36
N GLN A 350 17.51 17.33 -1.39
CA GLN A 350 16.11 17.44 -1.78
C GLN A 350 15.33 18.32 -0.81
N VAL A 351 15.56 18.20 0.49
CA VAL A 351 14.96 19.08 1.52
C VAL A 351 15.31 20.54 1.25
N ARG A 352 16.58 20.84 0.96
CA ARG A 352 17.03 22.19 0.63
C ARG A 352 16.39 22.70 -0.66
N TRP A 353 16.26 21.86 -1.68
CA TRP A 353 15.61 22.23 -2.94
C TRP A 353 14.13 22.55 -2.75
N LEU A 354 13.40 21.70 -2.01
CA LEU A 354 11.97 21.84 -1.77
C LEU A 354 11.61 23.01 -0.85
N THR A 355 12.42 23.25 0.18
CA THR A 355 12.02 24.10 1.31
C THR A 355 12.97 25.26 1.60
N GLY A 356 14.16 25.28 1.00
CA GLY A 356 15.23 26.22 1.35
C GLY A 356 15.92 25.90 2.68
N ASN A 357 15.41 24.97 3.48
CA ASN A 357 16.01 24.61 4.77
C ASN A 357 17.32 23.83 4.56
N GLN A 358 18.37 24.34 5.20
CA GLN A 358 19.65 23.63 5.27
C GLN A 358 19.69 22.79 6.55
N LEU A 359 19.72 21.48 6.35
CA LEU A 359 19.93 20.47 7.40
C LEU A 359 21.39 20.01 7.41
N ASP A 360 21.84 19.48 8.53
CA ASP A 360 23.23 19.02 8.72
C ASP A 360 23.31 17.50 8.59
N VAL A 361 24.25 17.02 7.79
CA VAL A 361 24.47 15.59 7.54
C VAL A 361 25.02 14.85 8.78
N SER A 362 25.73 15.55 9.66
CA SER A 362 26.30 15.00 10.90
C SER A 362 25.25 14.84 12.01
N VAL A 363 24.15 15.61 11.94
CA VAL A 363 23.07 15.62 12.94
C VAL A 363 22.13 14.42 12.72
N PHE A 364 21.78 13.75 13.81
CA PHE A 364 20.81 12.65 13.82
C PHE A 364 19.46 13.10 13.23
N THR A 365 18.95 12.33 12.28
CA THR A 365 17.72 12.63 11.53
C THR A 365 16.66 11.59 11.81
N LEU A 366 15.54 11.99 12.41
CA LEU A 366 14.37 11.14 12.63
C LEU A 366 13.32 11.40 11.54
N GLY A 367 12.85 10.34 10.89
CA GLY A 367 11.87 10.42 9.80
C GLY A 367 10.48 9.92 10.17
N PHE A 368 9.45 10.64 9.72
CA PHE A 368 8.06 10.19 9.77
C PHE A 368 7.38 10.57 8.45
N ALA A 369 7.01 9.60 7.59
CA ALA A 369 6.20 9.91 6.41
C ALA A 369 5.07 8.92 6.16
N ARG A 370 3.84 9.35 6.42
CA ARG A 370 2.62 8.52 6.31
C ARG A 370 1.40 9.44 6.06
N ARG A 371 0.29 8.87 5.56
CA ARG A 371 -1.02 9.57 5.55
C ARG A 371 -1.29 10.19 6.91
N ALA A 372 -1.64 11.47 6.97
CA ALA A 372 -1.95 12.15 8.23
C ALA A 372 -3.38 11.79 8.65
N THR A 373 -3.50 10.94 9.67
CA THR A 373 -4.77 10.47 10.25
C THR A 373 -4.62 10.31 11.76
N ALA A 374 -5.72 10.43 12.50
CA ALA A 374 -5.72 10.41 13.97
C ALA A 374 -4.99 9.20 14.57
N TYR A 375 -5.26 8.01 14.05
CA TYR A 375 -4.70 6.79 14.62
C TYR A 375 -3.19 6.63 14.44
N LYS A 376 -2.55 7.37 13.53
CA LYS A 376 -1.09 7.28 13.31
C LYS A 376 -0.27 8.17 14.23
N ARG A 377 -0.93 9.10 14.94
CA ARG A 377 -0.33 9.98 15.97
C ARG A 377 1.02 10.59 15.55
N GLY A 378 1.06 11.21 14.38
CA GLY A 378 2.29 11.84 13.87
C GLY A 378 2.81 12.97 14.76
N ASP A 379 1.95 13.50 15.62
CA ASP A 379 2.21 14.54 16.60
C ASP A 379 2.65 14.00 17.99
N LEU A 380 2.73 12.68 18.20
CA LEU A 380 3.10 12.10 19.50
C LEU A 380 4.49 12.55 20.00
N LEU A 381 5.44 12.76 19.09
CA LEU A 381 6.78 13.26 19.42
C LEU A 381 6.78 14.69 19.98
N PHE A 382 5.68 15.42 19.78
CA PHE A 382 5.53 16.82 20.19
C PHE A 382 4.70 16.97 21.47
N SER A 383 4.42 15.87 22.19
CA SER A 383 3.68 15.91 23.45
C SER A 383 4.43 16.67 24.57
N ASP A 384 5.77 16.67 24.57
CA ASP A 384 6.59 17.46 25.50
C ASP A 384 7.77 18.12 24.74
N LEU A 385 7.55 19.37 24.33
CA LEU A 385 8.54 20.14 23.58
C LEU A 385 9.78 20.49 24.43
N GLU A 386 9.61 20.74 25.73
CA GLU A 386 10.73 21.11 26.59
C GLU A 386 11.65 19.91 26.86
N ARG A 387 11.07 18.72 27.04
CA ARG A 387 11.87 17.49 27.11
C ARG A 387 12.64 17.26 25.81
N LEU A 388 12.01 17.44 24.65
CA LEU A 388 12.70 17.30 23.36
C LEU A 388 13.86 18.31 23.20
N LYS A 389 13.69 19.57 23.62
CA LYS A 389 14.76 20.59 23.66
C LYS A 389 15.89 20.19 24.59
N ASN A 390 15.57 19.67 25.77
CA ASN A 390 16.58 19.23 26.74
C ASN A 390 17.39 18.05 26.22
N ILE A 391 16.73 17.06 25.59
CA ILE A 391 17.40 15.94 24.93
C ILE A 391 18.38 16.44 23.85
N ALA A 392 17.92 17.36 22.99
CA ALA A 392 18.75 17.96 21.93
C ALA A 392 20.01 18.68 22.47
N LYS A 393 19.87 19.35 23.63
CA LYS A 393 20.95 20.10 24.27
C LYS A 393 21.93 19.23 25.03
N GLN A 394 21.44 18.26 25.79
CA GLN A 394 22.24 17.50 26.76
C GLN A 394 22.83 16.22 26.16
N VAL A 395 22.13 15.57 25.25
CA VAL A 395 22.54 14.27 24.68
C VAL A 395 23.20 14.44 23.32
N GLY A 396 22.61 15.25 22.45
CA GLY A 396 23.13 15.59 21.14
C GLY A 396 22.04 16.15 20.22
N PRO A 397 22.41 16.95 19.20
CA PRO A 397 21.44 17.61 18.35
C PRO A 397 20.58 16.60 17.58
N LEU A 398 19.36 16.96 17.21
CA LEU A 398 18.55 16.17 16.29
C LEU A 398 17.78 17.07 15.33
N GLN A 399 17.41 16.50 14.18
CA GLN A 399 16.55 17.13 13.19
C GLN A 399 15.44 16.17 12.75
N LEU A 400 14.29 16.70 12.40
CA LEU A 400 13.08 15.95 12.12
C LEU A 400 12.62 16.18 10.68
N ILE A 401 12.31 15.11 9.96
CA ILE A 401 11.72 15.18 8.62
C ILE A 401 10.35 14.50 8.64
N TYR A 402 9.33 15.30 8.38
CA TYR A 402 7.93 14.88 8.25
C TYR A 402 7.48 14.96 6.81
N ALA A 403 6.57 14.06 6.41
CA ALA A 403 5.83 14.20 5.17
C ALA A 403 4.50 13.43 5.24
N GLY A 404 3.50 13.83 4.45
CA GLY A 404 2.23 13.14 4.44
C GLY A 404 1.09 14.00 3.93
N LYS A 405 0.00 13.34 3.53
CA LYS A 405 -1.23 13.98 3.08
C LYS A 405 -2.37 13.59 4.01
N ALA A 406 -3.20 14.56 4.42
CA ALA A 406 -4.48 14.29 5.07
C ALA A 406 -5.57 14.10 4.00
N HIS A 407 -6.55 13.23 4.21
CA HIS A 407 -7.68 13.16 3.28
C HIS A 407 -8.42 14.51 3.24
N PRO A 408 -8.97 14.96 2.09
CA PRO A 408 -9.56 16.31 1.99
C PRO A 408 -10.70 16.55 2.99
N ARG A 409 -11.42 15.48 3.35
CA ARG A 409 -12.50 15.44 4.36
C ARG A 409 -12.06 15.04 5.78
N ASP A 410 -10.76 14.82 6.03
CA ASP A 410 -10.24 14.45 7.35
C ASP A 410 -9.67 15.67 8.08
N ASP A 411 -10.56 16.43 8.72
CA ASP A 411 -10.19 17.61 9.50
C ASP A 411 -9.23 17.28 10.66
N GLY A 412 -9.35 16.08 11.23
CA GLY A 412 -8.44 15.60 12.28
C GLY A 412 -7.02 15.39 11.76
N GLY A 413 -6.89 14.76 10.59
CA GLY A 413 -5.62 14.65 9.86
C GLY A 413 -5.01 16.00 9.53
N LYS A 414 -5.81 16.96 9.04
CA LYS A 414 -5.36 18.33 8.77
C LYS A 414 -4.91 19.05 10.04
N ALA A 415 -5.60 18.84 11.16
CA ALA A 415 -5.22 19.40 12.46
C ALA A 415 -3.88 18.86 12.97
N ILE A 416 -3.56 17.58 12.72
CA ILE A 416 -2.25 17.01 13.04
C ILE A 416 -1.14 17.73 12.28
N ILE A 417 -1.32 18.00 10.99
CA ILE A 417 -0.33 18.75 10.19
C ILE A 417 -0.07 20.12 10.81
N ARG A 418 -1.13 20.88 11.13
CA ARG A 418 -1.01 22.19 11.80
C ARG A 418 -0.25 22.11 13.12
N ARG A 419 -0.55 21.13 13.98
CA ARG A 419 0.17 20.93 15.26
C ARG A 419 1.66 20.68 15.06
N ILE A 420 2.05 19.97 14.00
CA ILE A 420 3.46 19.75 13.65
C ILE A 420 4.13 21.08 13.24
N PHE A 421 3.44 21.95 12.50
CA PHE A 421 3.95 23.29 12.15
C PHE A 421 4.08 24.19 13.38
N GLU A 422 3.10 24.17 14.30
CA GLU A 422 3.17 24.89 15.58
C GLU A 422 4.36 24.43 16.42
N ALA A 423 4.54 23.11 16.55
CA ALA A 423 5.69 22.53 17.24
C ALA A 423 7.01 22.92 16.58
N SER A 424 7.08 22.87 15.24
CA SER A 424 8.24 23.30 14.47
C SER A 424 8.64 24.74 14.77
N ALA A 425 7.66 25.66 14.85
CA ALA A 425 7.93 27.06 15.18
C ALA A 425 8.46 27.22 16.62
N SER A 426 7.90 26.49 17.58
CA SER A 426 8.32 26.50 18.99
C SER A 426 9.73 25.92 19.21
N LEU A 427 10.15 24.99 18.35
CA LEU A 427 11.44 24.30 18.42
C LEU A 427 12.55 24.95 17.58
N ALA A 428 12.26 25.98 16.78
CA ALA A 428 13.13 26.46 15.70
C ALA A 428 14.60 26.75 16.09
N ASN A 429 14.86 27.13 17.34
CA ASN A 429 16.20 27.43 17.85
C ASN A 429 16.96 26.21 18.42
N ASP A 430 16.25 25.11 18.68
CA ASP A 430 16.77 23.95 19.41
C ASP A 430 16.76 22.67 18.54
N VAL A 431 15.69 22.45 17.77
CA VAL A 431 15.49 21.27 16.91
C VAL A 431 14.91 21.72 15.57
N ARG A 432 15.61 21.42 14.49
CA ARG A 432 15.13 21.70 13.11
C ARG A 432 14.03 20.69 12.76
N VAL A 433 12.84 21.19 12.42
CA VAL A 433 11.72 20.36 11.95
C VAL A 433 11.35 20.81 10.54
N VAL A 434 11.26 19.87 9.61
CA VAL A 434 10.87 20.14 8.22
C VAL A 434 9.71 19.25 7.83
N TYR A 435 8.64 19.85 7.32
CA TYR A 435 7.52 19.15 6.70
C TYR A 435 7.63 19.27 5.18
N LEU A 436 7.73 18.14 4.48
CA LEU A 436 7.83 18.09 3.03
C LEU A 436 6.43 17.89 2.42
N GLU A 437 6.02 18.86 1.59
CA GLU A 437 4.74 18.83 0.91
C GLU A 437 4.69 17.78 -0.21
N ASN A 438 3.47 17.42 -0.60
CA ASN A 438 3.16 16.55 -1.73
C ASN A 438 3.83 15.18 -1.72
N TYR A 439 3.85 14.54 -0.53
CA TYR A 439 4.43 13.20 -0.34
C TYR A 439 3.95 12.17 -1.38
N ASP A 440 4.91 11.54 -2.06
CA ASP A 440 4.73 10.57 -3.13
C ASP A 440 5.76 9.42 -3.03
N MET A 441 5.81 8.55 -4.05
CA MET A 441 6.73 7.41 -4.10
C MET A 441 8.20 7.83 -4.14
N ALA A 442 8.55 8.83 -4.97
CA ALA A 442 9.91 9.34 -5.10
C ALA A 442 10.43 9.93 -3.78
N LEU A 443 9.64 10.79 -3.14
CA LEU A 443 9.99 11.37 -1.85
C LEU A 443 10.04 10.30 -0.75
N GLY A 444 9.09 9.35 -0.76
CA GLY A 444 9.11 8.19 0.13
C GLY A 444 10.38 7.38 0.05
N LYS A 445 10.93 7.18 -1.17
CA LYS A 445 12.21 6.49 -1.36
C LYS A 445 13.36 7.26 -0.71
N MET A 446 13.43 8.57 -0.92
CA MET A 446 14.51 9.40 -0.36
C MET A 446 14.44 9.45 1.16
N ILE A 447 13.25 9.65 1.75
CA ILE A 447 13.11 9.72 3.21
C ILE A 447 13.45 8.36 3.83
N CYS A 448 12.89 7.24 3.33
CA CYS A 448 13.18 5.91 3.87
C CYS A 448 14.66 5.52 3.77
N ALA A 449 15.39 6.09 2.81
CA ALA A 449 16.81 5.82 2.61
C ALA A 449 17.75 6.77 3.36
N GLY A 450 17.33 8.00 3.66
CA GLY A 450 18.23 9.05 4.11
C GLY A 450 18.10 9.44 5.59
N VAL A 451 17.03 9.04 6.28
CA VAL A 451 16.91 9.29 7.73
C VAL A 451 17.65 8.23 8.53
N ASP A 452 18.08 8.53 9.76
CA ASP A 452 18.86 7.60 10.58
C ASP A 452 17.96 6.62 11.35
N VAL A 453 16.76 7.05 11.73
CA VAL A 453 15.74 6.21 12.37
C VAL A 453 14.37 6.51 11.78
N TRP A 454 13.58 5.46 11.57
CA TRP A 454 12.21 5.56 11.06
C TRP A 454 11.19 5.47 12.20
N LEU A 455 10.38 6.51 12.38
CA LEU A 455 9.40 6.63 13.48
C LEU A 455 7.99 6.18 13.06
N ASN A 456 7.37 5.33 13.88
CA ASN A 456 5.97 4.93 13.74
C ASN A 456 5.25 4.94 15.09
N THR A 457 4.13 5.66 15.19
CA THR A 457 3.39 5.82 16.45
C THR A 457 1.90 5.45 16.36
N PRO A 458 1.52 4.32 15.69
CA PRO A 458 0.11 3.97 15.56
C PRO A 458 -0.57 3.65 16.91
N LEU A 459 -1.87 3.90 17.01
CA LEU A 459 -2.73 3.33 18.05
C LEU A 459 -2.89 1.82 17.83
N ARG A 460 -2.88 1.04 18.92
CA ARG A 460 -3.13 -0.40 18.89
C ARG A 460 -4.63 -0.70 18.95
N PRO A 461 -5.15 -1.74 18.27
CA PRO A 461 -4.55 -2.54 17.18
C PRO A 461 -4.91 -1.97 15.78
N GLN A 462 -4.76 -0.65 15.56
CA GLN A 462 -5.28 0.04 14.38
C GLN A 462 -4.30 0.02 13.18
N GLU A 463 -3.10 -0.54 13.34
CA GLU A 463 -2.17 -0.77 12.23
C GLU A 463 -2.22 -2.23 11.78
N ALA A 464 -2.85 -2.49 10.64
CA ALA A 464 -2.91 -3.85 10.08
C ALA A 464 -1.54 -4.42 9.72
N SER A 465 -0.61 -3.58 9.23
CA SER A 465 0.75 -4.01 8.88
C SER A 465 1.72 -2.84 8.98
N GLY A 466 1.89 -2.07 7.88
CA GLY A 466 2.74 -0.89 7.83
C GLY A 466 4.03 -1.11 7.03
N THR A 467 3.98 -0.89 5.72
CA THR A 467 5.11 -1.19 4.83
C THR A 467 6.25 -0.17 4.90
N SER A 468 6.05 1.03 5.46
CA SER A 468 7.08 2.08 5.44
C SER A 468 8.34 1.72 6.21
N GLY A 469 8.21 1.07 7.38
CA GLY A 469 9.36 0.58 8.14
C GLY A 469 10.11 -0.55 7.42
N MET A 470 9.42 -1.35 6.61
CA MET A 470 10.04 -2.38 5.77
C MET A 470 10.93 -1.75 4.68
N LYS A 471 10.49 -0.63 4.08
CA LYS A 471 11.28 0.15 3.11
C LYS A 471 12.52 0.76 3.75
N ALA A 472 12.37 1.30 4.95
CA ALA A 472 13.47 1.85 5.74
C ALA A 472 14.50 0.74 6.06
N ALA A 473 14.04 -0.45 6.45
CA ALA A 473 14.91 -1.58 6.74
C ALA A 473 15.77 -2.04 5.55
N LEU A 474 15.25 -1.98 4.31
CA LEU A 474 16.03 -2.24 3.09
C LEU A 474 17.18 -1.25 2.87
N ASN A 475 17.15 -0.12 3.57
CA ASN A 475 18.19 0.90 3.53
C ASN A 475 19.08 0.89 4.79
N GLY A 476 18.93 -0.12 5.65
CA GLY A 476 19.63 -0.18 6.93
C GLY A 476 19.15 0.88 7.92
N VAL A 477 17.94 1.42 7.76
CA VAL A 477 17.36 2.37 8.70
C VAL A 477 16.55 1.60 9.75
N PRO A 478 17.00 1.55 11.03
CA PRO A 478 16.25 0.91 12.10
C PRO A 478 14.95 1.66 12.43
N SER A 479 13.98 0.94 13.00
CA SER A 479 12.68 1.52 13.37
C SER A 479 12.59 1.83 14.87
N LEU A 480 11.89 2.91 15.20
CA LEU A 480 11.39 3.21 16.54
C LEU A 480 9.87 3.22 16.45
N SER A 481 9.20 2.20 17.00
CA SER A 481 7.78 2.03 16.75
C SER A 481 7.01 1.40 17.90
N VAL A 482 5.75 1.80 18.05
CA VAL A 482 4.76 1.05 18.85
C VAL A 482 4.62 -0.37 18.28
N LEU A 483 4.49 -1.36 19.16
CA LEU A 483 4.37 -2.78 18.81
C LEU A 483 2.97 -3.10 18.28
N ASP A 484 2.74 -2.77 17.01
CA ASP A 484 1.53 -3.10 16.25
C ASP A 484 1.87 -3.50 14.81
N GLY A 485 0.92 -4.15 14.13
CA GLY A 485 1.07 -4.55 12.73
C GLY A 485 2.32 -5.38 12.46
N TRP A 486 3.11 -4.99 11.45
CA TRP A 486 4.32 -5.72 11.06
C TRP A 486 5.42 -5.66 12.12
N TRP A 487 5.40 -4.63 12.97
CA TRP A 487 6.51 -4.39 13.89
C TRP A 487 6.58 -5.47 14.96
N ILE A 488 5.46 -6.10 15.31
CA ILE A 488 5.43 -7.29 16.18
C ILE A 488 6.26 -8.44 15.59
N GLU A 489 6.29 -8.58 14.26
CA GLU A 489 7.04 -9.62 13.56
C GLU A 489 8.51 -9.24 13.30
N GLY A 490 8.80 -7.95 13.14
CA GLY A 490 10.13 -7.42 12.76
C GLY A 490 10.96 -6.83 13.90
N HIS A 491 10.38 -6.70 15.09
CA HIS A 491 11.04 -6.13 16.26
C HIS A 491 11.96 -7.15 16.93
N ILE A 492 13.23 -6.79 17.03
CA ILE A 492 14.20 -7.40 17.93
C ILE A 492 14.88 -6.23 18.64
N GLU A 493 14.53 -6.03 19.91
CA GLU A 493 14.97 -4.89 20.72
C GLU A 493 16.50 -4.72 20.69
N GLY A 494 16.96 -3.55 20.28
CA GLY A 494 18.39 -3.24 20.19
C GLY A 494 19.14 -3.93 19.04
N VAL A 495 18.44 -4.65 18.15
CA VAL A 495 19.03 -5.34 16.98
C VAL A 495 18.46 -4.82 15.67
N THR A 496 17.14 -4.75 15.53
CA THR A 496 16.48 -4.21 14.32
C THR A 496 15.85 -2.83 14.54
N GLY A 497 15.79 -2.41 15.80
CA GLY A 497 15.18 -1.16 16.23
C GLY A 497 14.75 -1.22 17.69
N TRP A 498 13.76 -0.40 18.04
CA TRP A 498 13.27 -0.24 19.41
C TRP A 498 11.75 -0.18 19.45
N SER A 499 11.16 -0.73 20.52
CA SER A 499 9.74 -0.55 20.80
C SER A 499 9.46 0.79 21.49
N ILE A 500 8.26 1.32 21.27
CA ILE A 500 7.64 2.34 22.11
C ILE A 500 6.57 1.64 22.96
N GLY A 501 6.75 1.66 24.28
CA GLY A 501 5.94 0.90 25.22
C GLY A 501 6.23 -0.60 25.21
N GLU A 502 5.39 -1.36 25.91
CA GLU A 502 5.50 -2.81 26.09
C GLU A 502 4.37 -3.56 25.39
N LEU A 503 4.66 -4.75 24.85
CA LEU A 503 3.66 -5.57 24.14
C LEU A 503 2.47 -5.93 25.04
N ASN A 504 2.75 -6.31 26.29
CA ASN A 504 1.75 -6.71 27.29
C ASN A 504 1.27 -5.54 28.16
N GLY A 505 1.72 -4.30 27.88
CA GLY A 505 1.23 -3.11 28.56
C GLY A 505 -0.20 -2.78 28.17
N ALA A 506 -0.85 -1.90 28.94
CA ALA A 506 -2.20 -1.43 28.64
C ALA A 506 -2.28 -0.88 27.20
N GLU A 507 -3.33 -1.24 26.46
CA GLU A 507 -3.54 -0.74 25.11
C GLU A 507 -3.74 0.78 25.15
N ASN A 508 -3.01 1.50 24.31
CA ASN A 508 -3.12 2.94 24.12
C ASN A 508 -2.88 3.79 25.39
N ASP A 509 -2.06 3.32 26.34
CA ASP A 509 -1.53 4.17 27.41
C ASP A 509 -0.55 5.20 26.83
N THR A 510 -1.12 6.33 26.40
CA THR A 510 -0.39 7.39 25.70
C THR A 510 0.69 8.00 26.59
N THR A 511 0.48 8.10 27.89
CA THR A 511 1.48 8.66 28.82
C THR A 511 2.70 7.74 28.91
N ALA A 512 2.47 6.44 29.08
CA ALA A 512 3.55 5.45 29.09
C ALA A 512 4.30 5.39 27.74
N GLU A 513 3.57 5.45 26.62
CA GLU A 513 4.17 5.44 25.28
C GLU A 513 5.00 6.71 25.02
N VAL A 514 4.54 7.90 25.44
CA VAL A 514 5.30 9.15 25.34
C VAL A 514 6.58 9.09 26.18
N ASN A 515 6.50 8.61 27.43
CA ASN A 515 7.67 8.46 28.28
C ASN A 515 8.69 7.50 27.68
N SER A 516 8.22 6.33 27.23
CA SER A 516 9.06 5.34 26.57
C SER A 516 9.73 5.89 25.30
N LEU A 517 9.00 6.65 24.48
CA LEU A 517 9.55 7.30 23.29
C LEU A 517 10.72 8.23 23.64
N TYR A 518 10.54 9.12 24.62
CA TYR A 518 11.60 10.05 25.01
C TYR A 518 12.78 9.35 25.70
N GLU A 519 12.53 8.38 26.59
CA GLU A 519 13.58 7.57 27.23
C GLU A 519 14.44 6.83 26.21
N LYS A 520 13.82 6.22 25.18
CA LYS A 520 14.57 5.57 24.09
C LYS A 520 15.44 6.56 23.33
N LEU A 521 14.94 7.75 23.03
CA LEU A 521 15.73 8.79 22.36
C LEU A 521 16.90 9.27 23.23
N GLU A 522 16.63 9.57 24.49
CA GLU A 522 17.54 10.18 25.46
C GLU A 522 18.65 9.21 25.91
N GLU A 523 18.28 8.00 26.34
CA GLU A 523 19.19 7.09 27.02
C GLU A 523 19.82 6.05 26.10
N VAL A 524 19.20 5.78 24.95
CA VAL A 524 19.60 4.66 24.06
C VAL A 524 20.03 5.15 22.68
N ILE A 525 19.13 5.76 21.91
CA ILE A 525 19.31 5.97 20.47
C ILE A 525 20.35 7.06 20.18
N LEU A 526 20.21 8.25 20.76
CA LEU A 526 21.17 9.33 20.52
C LEU A 526 22.56 9.00 21.09
N PRO A 527 22.71 8.42 22.29
CA PRO A 527 24.01 7.94 22.76
C PRO A 527 24.62 6.89 21.83
N LEU A 528 23.82 5.94 21.32
CA LEU A 528 24.29 4.91 20.38
C LEU A 528 24.82 5.54 19.09
N TYR A 529 24.08 6.50 18.51
CA TYR A 529 24.45 7.20 17.29
C TYR A 529 25.72 8.04 17.46
N TYR A 530 25.80 8.87 18.51
CA TYR A 530 26.91 9.82 18.67
C TYR A 530 28.17 9.23 19.33
N LYS A 531 28.01 8.35 20.33
CA LYS A 531 29.14 7.86 21.13
C LYS A 531 29.70 6.54 20.61
N THR A 532 28.89 5.74 19.92
CA THR A 532 29.28 4.40 19.44
C THR A 532 28.77 4.13 18.01
N PRO A 533 29.21 4.92 17.02
CA PRO A 533 28.69 4.84 15.65
C PRO A 533 28.90 3.47 14.99
N GLU A 534 29.91 2.70 15.39
CA GLU A 534 30.09 1.32 14.92
C GLU A 534 28.97 0.39 15.38
N LYS A 535 28.50 0.52 16.63
CA LYS A 535 27.37 -0.27 17.13
C LYS A 535 26.06 0.15 16.46
N PHE A 536 25.90 1.45 16.18
CA PHE A 536 24.78 1.93 15.36
C PHE A 536 24.81 1.30 13.96
N ALA A 537 25.99 1.29 13.30
CA ALA A 537 26.15 0.63 12.00
C ALA A 537 25.89 -0.89 12.03
N GLN A 538 26.22 -1.57 13.13
CA GLN A 538 25.87 -2.99 13.31
C GLN A 538 24.35 -3.20 13.33
N MET A 539 23.61 -2.28 13.94
CA MET A 539 22.14 -2.29 13.95
C MET A 539 21.59 -2.01 12.56
N MET A 540 22.12 -1.02 11.84
CA MET A 540 21.72 -0.72 10.45
C MET A 540 21.85 -1.96 9.56
N ARG A 541 22.99 -2.65 9.65
CA ARG A 541 23.26 -3.89 8.94
C ARG A 541 22.30 -5.02 9.34
N SER A 542 21.98 -5.12 10.64
CA SER A 542 21.01 -6.09 11.17
C SER A 542 19.59 -5.81 10.68
N ALA A 543 19.19 -4.54 10.55
CA ALA A 543 17.90 -4.18 9.97
C ALA A 543 17.75 -4.71 8.53
N VAL A 544 18.79 -4.62 7.69
CA VAL A 544 18.77 -5.26 6.36
C VAL A 544 18.72 -6.77 6.47
N ALA A 545 19.61 -7.35 7.28
CA ALA A 545 19.80 -8.79 7.34
C ALA A 545 18.57 -9.55 7.85
N PHE A 546 17.88 -9.01 8.86
CA PHE A 546 16.69 -9.63 9.44
C PHE A 546 15.41 -9.11 8.78
N ASN A 547 15.22 -7.79 8.73
CA ASN A 547 13.96 -7.24 8.24
C ASN A 547 13.94 -7.13 6.71
N GLY A 548 14.99 -6.60 6.07
CA GLY A 548 15.06 -6.49 4.61
C GLY A 548 14.98 -7.85 3.89
N SER A 549 15.60 -8.89 4.45
CA SER A 549 15.58 -10.25 3.87
C SER A 549 14.26 -10.99 4.03
N PHE A 550 13.39 -10.58 4.96
CA PHE A 550 12.12 -11.22 5.25
C PHE A 550 10.90 -10.45 4.74
N PHE A 551 10.83 -9.14 5.01
CA PHE A 551 9.68 -8.28 4.69
C PHE A 551 9.74 -7.73 3.26
N ASN A 552 9.97 -8.62 2.29
CA ASN A 552 9.93 -8.31 0.87
C ASN A 552 8.73 -8.96 0.18
N THR A 553 8.29 -8.35 -0.93
CA THR A 553 7.17 -8.84 -1.74
C THR A 553 7.50 -10.13 -2.49
N GLN A 554 8.77 -10.49 -2.65
CA GLN A 554 9.16 -11.77 -3.25
C GLN A 554 8.71 -12.94 -2.36
N ARG A 555 9.07 -12.93 -1.07
CA ARG A 555 8.59 -13.90 -0.08
C ARG A 555 7.05 -13.86 0.05
N MET A 556 6.46 -12.67 -0.06
CA MET A 556 4.99 -12.50 -0.06
C MET A 556 4.35 -13.27 -1.20
N MET A 557 4.86 -13.07 -2.41
CA MET A 557 4.35 -13.71 -3.61
C MET A 557 4.54 -15.23 -3.55
N PHE A 558 5.66 -15.73 -3.04
CA PHE A 558 5.82 -17.17 -2.79
C PHE A 558 4.74 -17.74 -1.86
N GLN A 559 4.35 -17.02 -0.81
CA GLN A 559 3.26 -17.45 0.06
C GLN A 559 1.89 -17.39 -0.65
N TYR A 560 1.60 -16.36 -1.44
CA TYR A 560 0.37 -16.33 -2.25
C TYR A 560 0.32 -17.49 -3.23
N ILE A 561 1.41 -17.75 -3.97
CA ILE A 561 1.50 -18.87 -4.91
C ILE A 561 1.21 -20.20 -4.21
N ARG A 562 1.92 -20.46 -3.11
CA ARG A 562 1.83 -21.74 -2.40
C ARG A 562 0.49 -21.92 -1.67
N ASN A 563 0.02 -20.89 -0.98
CA ASN A 563 -1.09 -21.01 -0.04
C ASN A 563 -2.44 -20.68 -0.68
N ALA A 564 -2.49 -19.78 -1.67
CA ALA A 564 -3.73 -19.28 -2.27
C ALA A 564 -3.89 -19.76 -3.72
N TYR A 565 -2.90 -19.50 -4.58
CA TYR A 565 -3.07 -19.68 -6.02
C TYR A 565 -3.01 -21.15 -6.47
N LEU A 566 -2.00 -21.92 -6.07
CA LEU A 566 -1.90 -23.35 -6.45
C LEU A 566 -3.08 -24.19 -5.93
N PRO A 567 -3.56 -24.00 -4.68
CA PRO A 567 -4.76 -24.69 -4.21
C PRO A 567 -6.03 -24.27 -4.97
N ALA A 568 -6.22 -22.97 -5.23
CA ALA A 568 -7.36 -22.47 -6.00
C ALA A 568 -7.35 -23.02 -7.43
N TRP A 569 -6.19 -23.05 -8.09
CA TRP A 569 -6.03 -23.63 -9.42
C TRP A 569 -6.40 -25.11 -9.46
N SER A 570 -5.96 -25.88 -8.47
CA SER A 570 -6.27 -27.31 -8.36
C SER A 570 -7.77 -27.56 -8.21
N LYS A 571 -8.45 -26.75 -7.38
CA LYS A 571 -9.91 -26.82 -7.18
C LYS A 571 -10.69 -26.38 -8.42
N ALA A 572 -10.25 -25.33 -9.10
CA ALA A 572 -10.88 -24.81 -10.32
C ALA A 572 -10.77 -25.80 -11.49
N ARG A 573 -9.71 -26.61 -11.55
CA ARG A 573 -9.57 -27.68 -12.56
C ARG A 573 -10.54 -28.83 -12.33
N GLN A 574 -10.83 -29.17 -11.07
CA GLN A 574 -11.76 -30.25 -10.72
C GLN A 574 -13.23 -29.92 -11.01
N SER A 575 -13.61 -28.65 -11.13
CA SER A 575 -14.98 -28.24 -11.48
C SER A 575 -15.26 -28.18 -12.99
N LEU A 576 -14.23 -28.34 -13.82
CA LEU A 576 -14.34 -28.37 -15.29
C LEU A 576 -14.33 -29.79 -15.87
N LEU A 577 -14.12 -30.79 -15.00
CA LEU A 577 -14.20 -32.23 -15.27
C LEU A 577 -15.44 -32.78 -14.57
#